data_AF-A0A8K1D0P5-F1
#
_entry.id   AF-A0A8K1D0P5-F1
#
_cell.length_a   1.000
_cell.length_b   1.000
_cell.length_c   1.000
_cell.angle_alpha   90.00
_cell.angle_beta   90.00
_cell.angle_gamma   90.00
#
_symmetry.space_group_name_H-M   'P 1'
#
loop_
_entity.id
_entity.type
_entity.pdbx_description
1 polymer ?
#
loop_
_entity_poly.entity_id
_entity_poly.type
_entity_poly.pdbx_seq_one_letter_code
_entity_poly.pdbx_strand_id
1 'polypeptide(L)'
;MNCNELYNFLNVKEFIEIKKEKDNDLFNHPVVKKWHEYFMEFWNSDKKIAIILPCTSIKPYSRSATHRLAYALLRKYDLEDVVQVYSVSEPMLLVPRELEECYPFNSYDYPPSLMSKEEKEEFVRLLVNPLMKISRLHEKIVGILPKHHYNVVKRASELSGVKIELYPYGRLVFRTISEVLNSLLKPE
;
A
#
# COMPACT_ATOMS: atom_id res chain seq x y z
N MET A 1 -14.73 0.50 9.84
CA MET A 1 -14.06 1.81 9.85
C MET A 1 -14.55 2.59 8.65
N ASN A 2 -14.98 3.84 8.82
CA ASN A 2 -15.45 4.68 7.71
C ASN A 2 -14.57 5.93 7.53
N CYS A 3 -14.65 6.57 6.37
CA CYS A 3 -13.80 7.73 6.08
C CYS A 3 -14.00 8.90 7.06
N ASN A 4 -15.18 9.06 7.67
CA ASN A 4 -15.43 10.17 8.60
C ASN A 4 -14.59 10.03 9.89
N GLU A 5 -14.46 8.81 10.41
CA GLU A 5 -13.59 8.54 11.57
C GLU A 5 -12.13 8.89 11.25
N LEU A 6 -11.66 8.50 10.07
CA LEU A 6 -10.34 8.85 9.58
C LEU A 6 -10.17 10.37 9.44
N TYR A 7 -11.11 11.07 8.82
CA TYR A 7 -11.01 12.52 8.58
C TYR A 7 -10.94 13.33 9.88
N ASN A 8 -11.69 12.91 10.90
CA ASN A 8 -11.62 13.50 12.22
C ASN A 8 -10.22 13.35 12.83
N PHE A 9 -9.61 12.18 12.73
CA PHE A 9 -8.26 11.95 13.24
C PHE A 9 -7.20 12.74 12.46
N LEU A 10 -7.30 12.75 11.13
CA LEU A 10 -6.42 13.49 10.25
C LEU A 10 -6.57 15.02 10.37
N ASN A 11 -7.58 15.50 11.11
CA ASN A 11 -7.93 16.91 11.26
C ASN A 11 -8.12 17.60 9.89
N VAL A 12 -8.83 16.91 8.98
CA VAL A 12 -9.07 17.42 7.62
C VAL A 12 -10.04 18.58 7.70
N LYS A 13 -9.53 19.80 7.44
CA LYS A 13 -10.36 20.99 7.30
C LYS A 13 -10.84 21.18 5.87
N GLU A 14 -10.00 20.79 4.91
CA GLU A 14 -10.23 20.96 3.48
C GLU A 14 -9.68 19.74 2.72
N PHE A 15 -10.39 19.37 1.65
CA PHE A 15 -10.07 18.23 0.80
C PHE A 15 -9.28 18.68 -0.44
N ILE A 16 -8.08 19.22 -0.20
CA ILE A 16 -7.21 19.74 -1.26
C ILE A 16 -6.29 18.63 -1.75
N GLU A 17 -6.20 18.45 -3.07
CA GLU A 17 -5.27 17.51 -3.69
C GLU A 17 -3.81 17.80 -3.29
N ILE A 18 -3.13 16.78 -2.76
CA ILE A 18 -1.72 16.89 -2.35
C ILE A 18 -0.82 16.64 -3.55
N LYS A 19 -0.02 17.63 -3.98
CA LYS A 19 0.85 17.51 -5.16
C LYS A 19 2.33 17.52 -4.81
N LYS A 20 3.08 16.59 -5.40
CA LYS A 20 4.55 16.56 -5.31
C LYS A 20 5.14 17.65 -6.21
N GLU A 21 5.73 18.65 -5.59
CA GLU A 21 6.50 19.70 -6.26
C GLU A 21 8.01 19.43 -6.13
N LYS A 22 8.80 20.15 -6.94
CA LYS A 22 10.24 19.88 -7.17
C LYS A 22 11.09 19.90 -5.89
N ASP A 23 10.67 20.62 -4.85
CA ASP A 23 11.43 20.78 -3.60
C ASP A 23 10.56 20.54 -2.34
N ASN A 24 9.38 19.93 -2.51
CA ASN A 24 8.48 19.60 -1.42
C ASN A 24 8.57 18.12 -1.07
N ASP A 25 8.99 17.80 0.14
CA ASP A 25 8.95 16.44 0.66
C ASP A 25 7.58 16.14 1.26
N LEU A 26 6.77 15.37 0.52
CA LEU A 26 5.43 15.02 0.95
C LEU A 26 5.39 13.99 2.09
N PHE A 27 6.48 13.29 2.42
CA PHE A 27 6.53 12.47 3.64
C PHE A 27 6.36 13.34 4.89
N ASN A 28 6.78 14.60 4.81
CA ASN A 28 6.65 15.58 5.88
C ASN A 28 5.32 16.37 5.87
N HIS A 29 4.43 16.13 4.91
CA HIS A 29 3.14 16.81 4.82
C HIS A 29 2.26 16.49 6.07
N PRO A 30 1.60 17.47 6.71
CA PRO A 30 0.88 17.26 7.96
C PRO A 30 -0.15 16.12 7.92
N VAL A 31 -0.98 16.06 6.87
CA VAL A 31 -1.99 14.99 6.70
C VAL A 31 -1.33 13.62 6.50
N VAL A 32 -0.17 13.57 5.84
CA VAL A 32 0.55 12.32 5.58
C VAL A 32 1.14 11.77 6.87
N LYS A 33 1.78 12.62 7.69
CA LYS A 33 2.28 12.23 9.01
C LYS A 33 1.15 11.76 9.93
N LYS A 34 0.02 12.48 9.93
CA LYS A 34 -1.18 12.05 10.66
C LYS A 34 -1.71 10.71 10.18
N TRP A 35 -1.64 10.44 8.88
CA TRP A 35 -1.97 9.11 8.36
C TRP A 35 -1.00 8.04 8.87
N HIS A 36 0.30 8.30 8.88
CA HIS A 36 1.28 7.33 9.39
C HIS A 36 1.03 7.03 10.88
N GLU A 37 0.76 8.07 11.69
CA GLU A 37 0.33 7.92 13.09
C GLU A 37 -0.93 7.06 13.20
N TYR A 38 -1.97 7.38 12.42
CA TYR A 38 -3.21 6.63 12.42
C TYR A 38 -3.02 5.16 12.06
N PHE A 39 -2.25 4.89 11.00
CA PHE A 39 -1.97 3.53 10.57
C PHE A 39 -1.26 2.75 11.67
N MET A 40 -0.33 3.37 12.39
CA MET A 40 0.39 2.71 13.47
C MET A 40 -0.45 2.49 14.73
N GLU A 41 -1.33 3.43 15.07
CA GLU A 41 -2.11 3.38 16.31
C GLU A 41 -3.45 2.64 16.18
N PHE A 42 -4.18 2.86 15.08
CA PHE A 42 -5.60 2.47 14.98
C PHE A 42 -5.89 1.45 13.90
N TRP A 43 -5.14 1.44 12.79
CA TRP A 43 -5.40 0.44 11.75
C TRP A 43 -5.18 -0.98 12.27
N ASN A 44 -6.11 -1.89 11.98
CA ASN A 44 -5.99 -3.31 12.28
C ASN A 44 -6.71 -4.16 11.24
N SER A 45 -6.35 -5.43 11.14
CA SER A 45 -7.00 -6.43 10.28
C SER A 45 -6.86 -7.81 10.92
N ASP A 46 -7.91 -8.62 10.81
CA ASP A 46 -8.00 -10.01 11.30
C ASP A 46 -7.76 -11.07 10.21
N LYS A 47 -7.54 -10.61 8.98
CA LYS A 47 -7.31 -11.47 7.81
C LYS A 47 -5.93 -12.12 7.90
N LYS A 48 -5.81 -13.39 7.52
CA LYS A 48 -4.56 -14.16 7.71
C LYS A 48 -3.45 -13.79 6.74
N ILE A 49 -3.79 -13.38 5.52
CA ILE A 49 -2.83 -13.15 4.45
C ILE A 49 -2.84 -11.66 4.08
N ALA A 50 -1.66 -11.06 3.92
CA ALA A 50 -1.52 -9.74 3.33
C ALA A 50 -0.98 -9.82 1.90
N ILE A 51 -1.62 -9.08 1.00
CA ILE A 51 -1.10 -8.79 -0.34
C ILE A 51 -0.74 -7.31 -0.42
N ILE A 52 0.49 -7.03 -0.84
CA ILE A 52 0.98 -5.70 -1.14
C ILE A 52 0.97 -5.52 -2.66
N LEU A 53 0.13 -4.62 -3.14
CA LEU A 53 0.12 -4.12 -4.52
C LEU A 53 0.76 -2.73 -4.56
N PRO A 54 1.35 -2.26 -5.67
CA PRO A 54 1.76 -0.86 -5.75
C PRO A 54 0.54 0.05 -5.86
N CYS A 55 0.68 1.30 -5.43
CA CYS A 55 -0.25 2.35 -5.83
C CYS A 55 -0.28 2.51 -7.36
N THR A 56 -1.32 3.17 -7.85
CA THR A 56 -1.48 3.49 -9.27
C THR A 56 -1.71 4.98 -9.50
N SER A 57 -1.41 5.45 -10.71
CA SER A 57 -1.71 6.84 -11.11
C SER A 57 -3.21 7.13 -11.09
N ILE A 58 -4.05 6.13 -11.41
CA ILE A 58 -5.50 6.20 -11.28
C ILE A 58 -5.88 6.03 -9.82
N LYS A 59 -6.70 6.94 -9.30
CA LYS A 59 -7.19 6.96 -7.92
C LYS A 59 -8.72 7.09 -7.88
N PRO A 60 -9.41 6.47 -6.91
CA PRO A 60 -8.91 5.45 -5.98
C PRO A 60 -8.36 4.22 -6.73
N TYR A 61 -7.48 3.47 -6.07
CA TYR A 61 -6.68 2.42 -6.73
C TYR A 61 -7.55 1.33 -7.37
N SER A 62 -8.71 1.00 -6.78
CA SER A 62 -9.77 0.14 -7.34
C SER A 62 -10.20 0.47 -8.76
N ARG A 63 -9.96 1.68 -9.27
CA ARG A 63 -10.27 2.04 -10.66
C ARG A 63 -9.19 1.60 -11.65
N SER A 64 -7.99 1.30 -11.17
CA SER A 64 -6.90 0.79 -12.01
C SER A 64 -7.15 -0.64 -12.47
N ALA A 65 -6.63 -1.00 -13.65
CA ALA A 65 -6.83 -2.35 -14.19
C ALA A 65 -6.22 -3.45 -13.29
N THR A 66 -5.09 -3.16 -12.64
CA THR A 66 -4.39 -4.11 -11.77
C THR A 66 -5.18 -4.40 -10.49
N HIS A 67 -5.70 -3.37 -9.82
CA HIS A 67 -6.53 -3.55 -8.62
C HIS A 67 -7.88 -4.17 -8.95
N ARG A 68 -8.53 -3.75 -10.04
CA ARG A 68 -9.80 -4.39 -10.49
C ARG A 68 -9.62 -5.88 -10.70
N LEU A 69 -8.55 -6.28 -11.37
CA LEU A 69 -8.23 -7.70 -11.58
C LEU A 69 -8.01 -8.40 -10.25
N ALA A 70 -7.15 -7.87 -9.37
CA ALA A 70 -6.86 -8.49 -8.09
C ALA A 70 -8.13 -8.66 -7.25
N TYR A 71 -8.97 -7.62 -7.13
CA TYR A 71 -10.22 -7.70 -6.37
C TYR A 71 -11.25 -8.63 -7.00
N ALA A 72 -11.33 -8.68 -8.33
CA ALA A 72 -12.20 -9.64 -9.02
C ALA A 72 -11.77 -11.09 -8.77
N LEU A 73 -10.46 -11.36 -8.74
CA LEU A 73 -9.92 -12.68 -8.46
C LEU A 73 -10.12 -13.06 -6.99
N LEU A 74 -9.87 -12.16 -6.05
CA LEU A 74 -10.15 -12.39 -4.63
C LEU A 74 -11.63 -12.75 -4.40
N ARG A 75 -12.56 -12.03 -5.06
CA ARG A 75 -13.99 -12.39 -5.05
C ARG A 75 -14.27 -13.74 -5.66
N LYS A 76 -13.73 -14.00 -6.85
CA LYS A 76 -13.93 -15.26 -7.59
C LYS A 76 -13.48 -16.47 -6.76
N TYR A 77 -12.48 -16.29 -5.92
CA TYR A 77 -11.85 -17.33 -5.12
C TYR A 77 -12.30 -17.35 -3.67
N ASP A 78 -13.28 -16.52 -3.30
CA ASP A 78 -13.80 -16.42 -1.93
C ASP A 78 -12.70 -16.12 -0.89
N LEU A 79 -11.75 -15.25 -1.26
CA LEU A 79 -10.59 -14.89 -0.46
C LEU A 79 -10.72 -13.52 0.21
N GLU A 80 -11.83 -12.80 0.04
CA GLU A 80 -11.97 -11.42 0.55
C GLU A 80 -11.91 -11.34 2.09
N ASP A 81 -12.36 -12.39 2.79
CA ASP A 81 -12.33 -12.49 4.26
C ASP A 81 -11.00 -13.07 4.79
N VAL A 82 -10.15 -13.59 3.91
CA VAL A 82 -8.85 -14.20 4.29
C VAL A 82 -7.67 -13.31 3.91
N VAL A 83 -7.83 -12.48 2.88
CA VAL A 83 -6.77 -11.66 2.31
C VAL A 83 -7.01 -10.17 2.54
N GLN A 84 -6.12 -9.55 3.30
CA GLN A 84 -5.99 -8.10 3.39
C GLN A 84 -5.17 -7.58 2.22
N VAL A 85 -5.66 -6.55 1.52
CA VAL A 85 -4.89 -5.87 0.50
C VAL A 85 -4.39 -4.53 1.02
N TYR A 86 -3.10 -4.29 0.84
CA TYR A 86 -2.43 -3.01 1.07
C TYR A 86 -1.84 -2.50 -0.23
N SER A 87 -1.98 -1.20 -0.47
CA SER A 87 -1.28 -0.51 -1.55
C SER A 87 -0.03 0.15 -0.99
N VAL A 88 1.15 -0.25 -1.46
CA VAL A 88 2.39 0.47 -1.14
C VAL A 88 2.46 1.75 -1.97
N SER A 89 2.55 2.89 -1.31
CA SER A 89 2.44 4.20 -1.96
C SER A 89 3.38 5.22 -1.35
N GLU A 90 3.86 6.11 -2.18
CA GLU A 90 4.44 7.38 -1.75
C GLU A 90 3.37 8.45 -1.72
N PRO A 91 3.32 9.31 -0.69
CA PRO A 91 4.06 9.23 0.57
C PRO A 91 3.34 8.38 1.64
N MET A 92 2.25 7.69 1.29
CA MET A 92 1.29 7.08 2.25
C MET A 92 1.75 5.76 2.91
N LEU A 93 2.92 5.24 2.54
CA LEU A 93 3.49 3.97 2.98
C LEU A 93 2.65 2.75 2.60
N LEU A 94 1.67 2.39 3.41
CA LEU A 94 0.72 1.30 3.14
C LEU A 94 -0.69 1.86 3.27
N VAL A 95 -1.54 1.63 2.26
CA VAL A 95 -2.95 2.04 2.27
C VAL A 95 -3.83 0.79 2.19
N PRO A 96 -4.61 0.48 3.24
CA PRO A 96 -5.58 -0.61 3.18
C PRO A 96 -6.66 -0.36 2.14
N ARG A 97 -7.10 -1.42 1.45
CA ARG A 97 -8.18 -1.36 0.45
C ARG A 97 -9.43 -0.66 0.97
N GLU A 98 -9.78 -0.87 2.23
CA GLU A 98 -10.98 -0.32 2.87
C GLU A 98 -10.95 1.21 2.98
N LEU A 99 -9.77 1.82 2.88
CA LEU A 99 -9.57 3.25 3.02
C LEU A 99 -9.17 3.94 1.72
N GLU A 100 -8.90 3.22 0.63
CA GLU A 100 -8.34 3.83 -0.59
C GLU A 100 -9.27 4.87 -1.26
N GLU A 101 -10.58 4.82 -0.97
CA GLU A 101 -11.55 5.81 -1.43
C GLU A 101 -11.59 7.08 -0.56
N CYS A 102 -10.94 7.06 0.60
CA CYS A 102 -10.88 8.19 1.50
C CYS A 102 -9.76 9.18 1.10
N TYR A 103 -9.91 10.44 1.49
CA TYR A 103 -8.82 11.40 1.50
C TYR A 103 -7.75 11.02 2.55
N PRO A 104 -6.44 11.16 2.27
CA PRO A 104 -5.84 11.73 1.05
C PRO A 104 -5.56 10.72 -0.08
N PHE A 105 -5.86 9.44 0.10
CA PHE A 105 -5.45 8.38 -0.83
C PHE A 105 -6.10 8.48 -2.21
N ASN A 106 -7.34 9.01 -2.25
CA ASN A 106 -8.03 9.28 -3.49
C ASN A 106 -7.63 10.59 -4.18
N SER A 107 -6.85 11.46 -3.51
CA SER A 107 -6.61 12.86 -3.91
C SER A 107 -5.17 13.30 -3.60
N TYR A 108 -4.23 12.68 -4.29
CA TYR A 108 -2.83 13.13 -4.34
C TYR A 108 -2.29 12.97 -5.75
N ASP A 109 -1.19 13.64 -6.08
CA ASP A 109 -0.39 13.40 -7.27
C ASP A 109 1.10 13.37 -6.88
N TYR A 110 1.72 12.21 -7.05
CA TYR A 110 3.13 11.99 -6.75
C TYR A 110 3.76 11.20 -7.91
N PRO A 111 4.32 11.89 -8.92
CA PRO A 111 5.07 11.24 -9.98
C PRO A 111 6.38 10.66 -9.41
N PRO A 112 6.64 9.34 -9.51
CA PRO A 112 7.86 8.74 -8.97
C PRO A 112 9.16 9.35 -9.55
N SER A 113 9.09 9.96 -10.72
CA SER A 113 10.22 10.68 -11.34
C SER A 113 10.66 11.94 -10.60
N LEU A 114 9.81 12.48 -9.72
CA LEU A 114 10.13 13.66 -8.89
C LEU A 114 10.71 13.29 -7.51
N MET A 115 10.86 12.00 -7.22
CA MET A 115 11.43 11.53 -5.96
C MET A 115 12.95 11.70 -5.96
N SER A 116 13.46 12.43 -4.98
CA SER A 116 14.90 12.51 -4.72
C SER A 116 15.45 11.18 -4.19
N LYS A 117 16.78 11.04 -4.15
CA LYS A 117 17.40 9.87 -3.53
C LYS A 117 17.11 9.83 -2.03
N GLU A 118 17.11 11.01 -1.41
CA GLU A 118 16.87 11.23 0.00
C GLU A 118 15.44 10.83 0.37
N GLU A 119 14.44 11.25 -0.41
CA GLU A 119 13.03 10.85 -0.26
C GLU A 119 12.86 9.33 -0.43
N LYS A 120 13.61 8.70 -1.34
CA LYS A 120 13.58 7.25 -1.50
C LYS A 120 14.13 6.51 -0.29
N GLU A 121 15.23 7.00 0.28
CA GLU A 121 15.78 6.45 1.52
C GLU A 121 14.83 6.66 2.70
N GLU A 122 14.19 7.82 2.77
CA GLU A 122 13.14 8.09 3.75
C GLU A 122 11.95 7.16 3.60
N PHE A 123 11.49 6.91 2.38
CA PHE A 123 10.43 5.95 2.13
C PHE A 123 10.78 4.55 2.65
N VAL A 124 11.99 4.07 2.35
CA VAL A 124 12.48 2.78 2.85
C VAL A 124 12.48 2.76 4.38
N ARG A 125 13.02 3.80 5.04
CA ARG A 125 13.08 3.88 6.51
C ARG A 125 11.70 3.92 7.15
N LEU A 126 10.80 4.77 6.63
CA LEU A 126 9.45 4.92 7.16
C LEU A 126 8.61 3.66 7.00
N LEU A 127 8.83 2.89 5.93
CA LEU A 127 8.09 1.65 5.65
C LEU A 127 8.44 0.49 6.59
N VAL A 128 9.58 0.53 7.30
CA VAL A 128 10.00 -0.51 8.26
C VAL A 128 8.94 -0.78 9.32
N ASN A 129 8.45 0.27 10.00
CA ASN A 129 7.50 0.12 11.11
C ASN A 129 6.11 -0.39 10.64
N PRO A 130 5.51 0.12 9.55
CA PRO A 130 4.31 -0.45 8.96
C PRO A 130 4.46 -1.93 8.59
N LEU A 131 5.61 -2.34 8.02
CA LEU A 131 5.85 -3.76 7.69
C LEU A 131 5.90 -4.63 8.94
N MET A 132 6.60 -4.19 10.00
CA MET A 132 6.63 -4.89 11.28
C MET A 132 5.25 -4.95 11.95
N LYS A 133 4.42 -3.92 11.77
CA LYS A 133 3.04 -3.94 12.26
C LYS A 133 2.24 -5.02 11.55
N ILE A 134 2.18 -4.99 10.22
CA ILE A 134 1.35 -5.95 9.47
C ILE A 134 1.88 -7.40 9.59
N SER A 135 3.18 -7.60 9.85
CA SER A 135 3.73 -8.95 10.10
C SER A 135 3.29 -9.57 11.42
N ARG A 136 2.74 -8.77 12.34
CA ARG A 136 2.12 -9.28 13.57
C ARG A 136 0.64 -9.59 13.38
N LEU A 137 0.03 -9.04 12.33
CA LEU A 137 -1.40 -9.19 12.02
C LEU A 137 -1.65 -10.37 11.06
N HIS A 138 -0.68 -10.68 10.21
CA HIS A 138 -0.83 -11.62 9.12
C HIS A 138 0.20 -12.75 9.22
N GLU A 139 -0.25 -13.98 9.01
CA GLU A 139 0.58 -15.19 8.98
C GLU A 139 1.50 -15.21 7.75
N LYS A 140 1.03 -14.62 6.63
CA LYS A 140 1.76 -14.59 5.35
C LYS A 140 1.65 -13.21 4.70
N ILE A 141 2.77 -12.69 4.19
CA ILE A 141 2.82 -11.44 3.43
C ILE A 141 3.40 -11.71 2.04
N VAL A 142 2.69 -11.28 1.00
CA VAL A 142 3.06 -11.42 -0.40
C VAL A 142 3.07 -10.03 -1.05
N GLY A 143 4.13 -9.66 -1.77
CA GLY A 143 4.20 -8.41 -2.53
C GLY A 143 4.26 -8.67 -4.02
N ILE A 144 3.32 -8.12 -4.80
CA ILE A 144 3.29 -8.23 -6.26
C ILE A 144 3.58 -6.83 -6.81
N LEU A 145 4.84 -6.55 -7.17
CA LEU A 145 5.32 -5.18 -7.28
C LEU A 145 6.12 -4.92 -8.57
N PRO A 146 6.01 -3.72 -9.17
CA PRO A 146 6.88 -3.28 -10.24
C PRO A 146 8.26 -2.93 -9.67
N LYS A 147 9.26 -2.80 -10.55
CA LYS A 147 10.68 -2.61 -10.17
C LYS A 147 10.91 -1.56 -9.08
N HIS A 148 10.23 -0.41 -9.14
CA HIS A 148 10.42 0.67 -8.17
C HIS A 148 9.98 0.25 -6.76
N HIS A 149 8.70 -0.07 -6.57
CA HIS A 149 8.16 -0.50 -5.28
C HIS A 149 8.76 -1.81 -4.79
N TYR A 150 9.09 -2.74 -5.68
CA TYR A 150 9.81 -3.98 -5.33
C TYR A 150 11.11 -3.66 -4.59
N ASN A 151 11.91 -2.73 -5.11
CA ASN A 151 13.19 -2.37 -4.48
C ASN A 151 13.00 -1.67 -3.13
N VAL A 152 11.97 -0.83 -3.00
CA VAL A 152 11.67 -0.18 -1.72
C VAL A 152 11.24 -1.22 -0.68
N VAL A 153 10.24 -2.04 -1.00
CA VAL A 153 9.69 -3.05 -0.09
C VAL A 153 10.75 -4.09 0.26
N LYS A 154 11.57 -4.53 -0.70
CA LYS A 154 12.69 -5.46 -0.44
C LYS A 154 13.66 -4.88 0.58
N ARG A 155 14.11 -3.63 0.41
CA ARG A 155 15.04 -2.99 1.35
C ARG A 155 14.41 -2.77 2.73
N ALA A 156 13.14 -2.37 2.80
CA ALA A 156 12.44 -2.22 4.07
C ALA A 156 12.23 -3.57 4.78
N SER A 157 11.97 -4.64 4.02
CA SER A 157 11.89 -6.03 4.50
C SER A 157 13.23 -6.51 5.05
N GLU A 158 14.34 -6.26 4.36
CA GLU A 158 15.69 -6.57 4.82
C GLU A 158 16.04 -5.84 6.13
N LEU A 159 15.69 -4.56 6.24
CA LEU A 159 15.94 -3.75 7.45
C LEU A 159 15.08 -4.16 8.64
N SER A 160 13.83 -4.57 8.39
CA SER A 160 12.88 -4.96 9.43
C SER A 160 13.02 -6.42 9.88
N GLY A 161 13.67 -7.27 9.09
CA GLY A 161 13.67 -8.72 9.28
C GLY A 161 12.32 -9.38 8.96
N VAL A 162 11.36 -8.63 8.43
CA VAL A 162 10.03 -9.16 8.06
C VAL A 162 10.15 -9.98 6.78
N LYS A 163 9.75 -11.25 6.83
CA LYS A 163 9.72 -12.13 5.66
C LYS A 163 8.54 -11.75 4.75
N ILE A 164 8.85 -11.35 3.51
CA ILE A 164 7.84 -11.05 2.48
C ILE A 164 8.17 -11.85 1.23
N GLU A 165 7.17 -12.53 0.68
CA GLU A 165 7.28 -13.25 -0.59
C GLU A 165 7.09 -12.26 -1.75
N LEU A 166 8.16 -11.87 -2.43
CA LEU A 166 8.15 -10.80 -3.42
C LEU A 166 8.15 -11.33 -4.87
N TYR A 167 7.16 -10.88 -5.63
CA TYR A 167 6.93 -11.19 -7.04
C TYR A 167 7.08 -9.93 -7.88
N PRO A 168 8.21 -9.74 -8.58
CA PRO A 168 8.39 -8.61 -9.46
C PRO A 168 7.56 -8.79 -10.73
N TYR A 169 7.01 -7.70 -11.28
CA TYR A 169 6.38 -7.74 -12.60
C TYR A 169 6.83 -6.59 -13.51
N GLY A 170 6.68 -6.83 -14.82
CA GLY A 170 6.83 -5.84 -15.88
C GLY A 170 5.60 -5.84 -16.78
N ARG A 171 5.78 -6.17 -18.07
CA ARG A 171 4.68 -6.21 -19.06
C ARG A 171 3.60 -7.27 -18.76
N LEU A 172 3.92 -8.30 -17.97
CA LEU A 172 3.03 -9.43 -17.68
C LEU A 172 2.27 -9.29 -16.36
N VAL A 173 1.94 -8.06 -15.94
CA VAL A 173 1.33 -7.78 -14.64
C VAL A 173 0.08 -8.61 -14.35
N PHE A 174 -0.85 -8.76 -15.30
CA PHE A 174 -2.08 -9.53 -15.09
C PHE A 174 -1.83 -11.02 -14.91
N ARG A 175 -0.83 -11.56 -15.62
CA ARG A 175 -0.42 -12.95 -15.47
C ARG A 175 0.17 -13.18 -14.08
N THR A 176 1.10 -12.34 -13.65
CA THR A 176 1.72 -12.44 -12.31
C THR A 176 0.68 -12.33 -11.19
N ILE A 177 -0.24 -11.35 -11.27
CA ILE A 177 -1.33 -11.23 -10.29
C ILE A 177 -2.18 -12.51 -10.25
N SER A 178 -2.54 -13.05 -11.40
CA SER A 178 -3.37 -14.25 -11.49
C SER A 178 -2.65 -15.49 -10.94
N GLU A 179 -1.38 -15.70 -11.31
CA GLU A 179 -0.59 -16.85 -10.85
C GLU A 179 -0.39 -16.83 -9.34
N VAL A 180 -0.08 -15.66 -8.77
CA VAL A 180 0.12 -15.51 -7.32
C VAL A 180 -1.20 -15.69 -6.56
N LEU A 181 -2.30 -15.09 -7.01
CA LEU A 181 -3.59 -15.28 -6.34
C LEU A 181 -4.10 -16.72 -6.45
N ASN A 182 -3.84 -17.40 -7.57
CA ASN A 182 -4.18 -18.81 -7.73
C ASN A 182 -3.38 -19.72 -6.79
N SER A 183 -2.13 -19.39 -6.47
CA SER A 183 -1.33 -20.21 -5.57
C SER A 183 -1.84 -20.17 -4.13
N LEU A 184 -2.56 -19.11 -3.72
CA LEU A 184 -3.18 -19.00 -2.41
C LEU A 184 -4.31 -20.03 -2.18
N LEU A 185 -4.92 -20.55 -3.25
CA LEU A 185 -5.96 -21.58 -3.18
C LEU A 185 -5.44 -22.96 -2.79
N LYS A 186 -4.13 -23.18 -2.89
CA LYS A 186 -3.46 -24.46 -2.62
C LYS A 186 -2.54 -24.26 -1.42
N PRO A 187 -3.07 -24.28 -0.19
CA PRO A 187 -2.19 -24.31 0.98
C PRO A 187 -1.32 -25.58 0.87
N GLU A 188 0.00 -25.39 0.99
CA GLU A 188 0.97 -26.48 1.15
C GLU A 188 0.64 -27.35 2.37
#